data_AF-S2S7J9-F1
#
_entry.id   AF-S2S7J9-F1
#
_cell.length_a   1.000
_cell.length_b   1.000
_cell.length_c   1.000
_cell.angle_alpha   90.00
_cell.angle_beta   90.00
_cell.angle_gamma   90.00
#
_symmetry.space_group_name_H-M   'P 1'
#
loop_
_entity.id
_entity.type
_entity.pdbx_description
1 polymer ?
#
loop_
_entity_poly.entity_id
_entity_poly.type
_entity_poly.pdbx_seq_one_letter_code
_entity_poly.pdbx_strand_id
1 'polypeptide(L)'
;MYQLPEKEWNFLKPRLFEELRSALVVHSADTGKVMIDLSPGTTSDDFIALYGYLIDDAIDSNDEATPESRHIEKIWDIYFAQTNKA
;
A
#
# COMPACT_ATOMS: atom_id res chain seq x y z
N MET A 1 0.63 2.56 -12.69
CA MET A 1 -0.71 3.06 -12.35
C MET A 1 -1.57 1.93 -11.82
N TYR A 2 -1.85 2.00 -10.52
CA TYR A 2 -2.53 1.00 -9.70
C TYR A 2 -3.96 1.45 -9.42
N GLN A 3 -4.92 0.51 -9.41
CA GLN A 3 -6.30 0.80 -9.01
C GLN A 3 -6.59 0.11 -7.69
N LEU A 4 -7.02 0.87 -6.70
CA LEU A 4 -7.42 0.36 -5.40
C LEU A 4 -8.90 0.65 -5.14
N PRO A 5 -9.72 -0.28 -4.65
CA PRO A 5 -11.08 0.06 -4.24
C PRO A 5 -11.06 1.17 -3.18
N GLU A 6 -11.99 2.11 -3.26
CA GLU A 6 -12.01 3.28 -2.37
C GLU A 6 -12.08 2.90 -0.89
N LYS A 7 -12.78 1.80 -0.56
CA LYS A 7 -12.82 1.24 0.80
C LYS A 7 -11.43 0.83 1.32
N GLU A 8 -10.60 0.25 0.45
CA GLU A 8 -9.25 -0.21 0.81
C GLU A 8 -8.31 1.00 0.95
N TRP A 9 -8.49 2.01 0.08
CA TRP A 9 -7.77 3.27 0.21
C TRP A 9 -8.11 3.99 1.52
N ASN A 10 -9.38 4.07 1.88
CA ASN A 10 -9.82 4.71 3.12
C ASN A 10 -9.35 3.94 4.37
N PHE A 11 -9.14 2.63 4.26
CA PHE A 11 -8.49 1.84 5.30
C PHE A 11 -6.99 2.18 5.43
N LEU A 12 -6.26 2.25 4.31
CA LEU A 12 -4.81 2.53 4.32
C LEU A 12 -4.46 3.98 4.65
N LYS A 13 -5.16 4.95 4.07
CA LYS A 13 -4.86 6.38 4.14
C LYS A 13 -4.49 6.90 5.55
N PRO A 14 -5.24 6.59 6.63
CA PRO A 14 -4.88 7.06 7.97
C PRO A 14 -3.63 6.39 8.56
N ARG A 15 -3.18 5.26 8.00
CA ARG A 15 -2.03 4.46 8.46
C ARG A 15 -0.74 4.80 7.71
N LEU A 16 -0.84 5.55 6.60
CA LEU A 16 0.33 5.96 5.83
C LEU A 16 1.11 7.01 6.62
N PHE A 17 2.30 6.63 7.05
CA PHE A 17 3.32 7.54 7.58
C PHE A 17 3.86 8.46 6.46
N GLU A 18 4.60 9.49 6.85
CA GLU A 18 4.94 10.62 5.97
C GLU A 18 5.72 10.19 4.72
N GLU A 19 6.71 9.34 4.89
CA GLU A 19 7.57 8.84 3.82
C GLU A 19 6.77 7.96 2.84
N LEU A 20 5.95 7.03 3.35
CA LEU A 20 5.10 6.19 2.51
C LEU A 20 4.03 7.00 1.78
N ARG A 21 3.49 8.05 2.40
CA ARG A 21 2.56 8.97 1.75
C ARG A 21 3.24 9.76 0.63
N SER A 22 4.49 10.19 0.85
CA SER A 22 5.28 10.95 -0.13
C SER A 22 5.73 10.09 -1.30
N ALA A 23 5.85 8.77 -1.10
CA ALA A 23 6.13 7.79 -2.14
C ALA A 23 4.96 7.54 -3.11
N LEU A 24 3.76 8.06 -2.82
CA LEU A 24 2.54 7.81 -3.59
C LEU A 24 1.97 9.09 -4.22
N VAL A 25 1.54 8.99 -5.47
CA VAL A 25 0.72 9.99 -6.17
C VAL A 25 -0.69 9.44 -6.32
N VAL A 26 -1.68 10.20 -5.85
CA VAL A 26 -3.09 9.80 -5.92
C VAL A 26 -3.79 10.62 -6.99
N HIS A 27 -4.19 9.94 -8.06
CA HIS A 27 -5.00 10.50 -9.13
C HIS A 27 -6.47 10.15 -8.82
N SER A 28 -7.38 11.12 -8.94
CA SER A 28 -8.78 11.09 -8.47
C SER A 28 -9.54 9.76 -8.54
N ALA A 29 -10.50 9.59 -7.63
CA ALA A 29 -11.36 8.42 -7.55
C ALA A 29 -12.55 8.52 -8.52
N ASP A 30 -12.45 7.90 -9.69
CA ASP A 30 -13.63 7.65 -10.52
C ASP A 30 -14.24 6.29 -10.15
N THR A 31 -15.56 6.26 -9.92
CA THR A 31 -16.35 5.02 -9.77
C THR A 31 -15.89 4.07 -8.64
N GLY A 32 -15.65 4.59 -7.44
CA GLY A 32 -15.39 3.76 -6.24
C GLY A 32 -14.02 3.08 -6.23
N LYS A 33 -13.09 3.56 -7.06
CA LYS A 33 -11.69 3.15 -7.09
C LYS A 33 -10.81 4.39 -7.06
N VAL A 34 -9.62 4.26 -6.49
CA VAL A 34 -8.60 5.29 -6.38
C VAL A 34 -7.42 4.86 -7.24
N MET A 35 -6.92 5.77 -8.07
CA MET A 35 -5.75 5.54 -8.90
C MET A 35 -4.51 5.98 -8.13
N ILE A 36 -3.55 5.09 -7.96
CA ILE A 36 -2.32 5.34 -7.22
C ILE A 36 -1.15 5.10 -8.17
N ASP A 37 -0.16 5.96 -8.14
CA ASP A 37 1.14 5.78 -8.80
C ASP A 37 2.26 5.98 -7.78
N LEU A 38 3.46 5.50 -8.12
CA LEU A 38 4.66 5.87 -7.35
C LEU A 38 5.07 7.29 -7.71
N SER A 39 5.53 8.04 -6.72
CA SER A 39 6.13 9.34 -6.93
C SER A 39 7.34 9.25 -7.87
N PRO A 40 7.56 10.26 -8.73
CA PRO A 40 8.75 10.28 -9.59
C PRO A 40 10.03 10.15 -8.76
N GLY A 41 10.87 9.19 -9.10
CA GLY A 41 12.13 8.91 -8.39
C GLY A 41 12.01 7.88 -7.27
N THR A 42 10.80 7.42 -6.93
CA THR A 42 10.60 6.27 -6.04
C THR A 42 10.60 4.98 -6.85
N THR A 43 11.48 4.05 -6.50
CA THR A 43 11.51 2.72 -7.12
C THR A 43 10.51 1.77 -6.44
N SER A 44 10.22 0.64 -7.09
CA SER A 44 9.42 -0.41 -6.46
C SER A 44 10.10 -0.98 -5.20
N ASP A 45 11.43 -1.06 -5.17
CA ASP A 45 12.19 -1.56 -4.02
C ASP A 45 12.13 -0.58 -2.83
N ASP A 46 12.26 0.73 -3.09
CA ASP A 46 12.10 1.76 -2.06
C ASP A 46 10.69 1.68 -1.46
N PHE A 47 9.69 1.49 -2.31
CA PHE A 47 8.31 1.34 -1.88
C PHE A 47 8.10 0.05 -1.06
N ILE A 48 8.69 -1.08 -1.46
CA ILE A 48 8.65 -2.34 -0.71
C ILE A 48 9.24 -2.15 0.70
N ALA A 49 10.37 -1.45 0.81
CA ALA A 49 11.00 -1.19 2.11
C ALA A 49 10.09 -0.35 3.02
N LEU A 50 9.52 0.75 2.50
CA LEU A 50 8.58 1.59 3.24
C LEU A 50 7.32 0.82 3.64
N TYR A 51 6.85 -0.04 2.75
CA TYR A 51 5.69 -0.88 3.00
C TYR A 51 5.95 -1.95 4.07
N GLY A 52 7.15 -2.55 4.11
CA GLY A 52 7.54 -3.51 5.15
C GLY A 52 7.40 -2.93 6.56
N TYR A 53 7.82 -1.68 6.76
CA TYR A 53 7.65 -0.99 8.05
C TYR A 53 6.18 -0.84 8.47
N LEU A 54 5.26 -0.67 7.52
CA LEU A 54 3.84 -0.60 7.82
C LEU A 54 3.27 -1.96 8.27
N ILE A 55 3.75 -3.07 7.70
CA ILE A 55 3.39 -4.42 8.15
C ILE A 55 3.96 -4.65 9.56
N ASP A 56 5.24 -4.33 9.77
CA ASP A 56 5.95 -4.57 11.03
C ASP A 56 5.34 -3.80 12.21
N ASP A 57 4.70 -2.65 11.96
CA ASP A 57 3.95 -1.92 12.99
C ASP A 57 2.58 -2.56 13.29
N ALA A 58 2.05 -3.36 12.35
CA ALA A 58 0.74 -3.99 12.43
C ALA A 58 0.78 -5.45 12.92
N ILE A 59 1.94 -6.09 12.99
CA ILE A 59 2.12 -7.40 13.63
C ILE A 59 2.07 -7.27 15.16
N ASP A 60 1.84 -8.38 15.86
CA ASP A 60 1.77 -8.34 17.33
C ASP A 60 3.16 -8.38 17.99
N SER A 61 3.19 -8.32 19.33
CA SER A 61 4.44 -8.34 20.10
C SER A 61 5.23 -9.65 20.03
N ASN A 62 4.67 -10.70 19.42
CA ASN A 62 5.32 -11.99 19.20
C ASN A 62 5.74 -12.18 17.72
N ASP A 63 5.73 -11.10 16.94
CA ASP A 63 5.96 -11.11 15.49
C ASP A 63 4.92 -11.96 14.73
N GLU A 64 3.70 -12.13 15.28
CA GLU A 64 2.63 -12.87 14.61
C GLU A 64 1.74 -11.95 13.76
N ALA A 65 1.35 -12.46 12.58
CA ALA A 65 0.48 -11.75 11.66
C ALA A 65 -0.94 -11.58 12.23
N THR A 66 -1.33 -10.33 12.47
CA THR A 66 -2.66 -9.94 12.95
C THR A 66 -3.67 -9.87 11.81
N PRO A 67 -4.99 -9.77 12.11
CA PRO A 67 -5.98 -9.48 11.07
C PRO A 67 -5.69 -8.20 10.29
N GLU A 68 -5.07 -7.21 10.94
CA GLU A 68 -4.70 -5.93 10.33
C GLU A 68 -3.52 -6.07 9.39
N SER A 69 -2.42 -6.70 9.84
CA SER A 69 -1.24 -6.90 8.98
C SER A 69 -1.58 -7.74 7.74
N ARG A 70 -2.41 -8.78 7.88
CA ARG A 70 -2.91 -9.58 6.74
C ARG A 70 -3.80 -8.78 5.78
N HIS A 71 -4.60 -7.85 6.31
CA HIS A 71 -5.44 -7.00 5.45
C HIS A 71 -4.54 -6.07 4.64
N ILE A 72 -3.59 -5.43 5.30
CA ILE A 72 -2.58 -4.58 4.67
C ILE A 72 -1.86 -5.40 3.58
N GLU A 73 -1.30 -6.57 3.88
CA GLU A 73 -0.70 -7.51 2.91
C GLU A 73 -1.59 -7.78 1.70
N LYS A 74 -2.85 -8.11 1.92
CA LYS A 74 -3.80 -8.39 0.83
C LYS A 74 -4.01 -7.21 -0.11
N ILE A 75 -3.98 -5.98 0.39
CA ILE A 75 -4.12 -4.79 -0.45
C ILE A 75 -2.92 -4.67 -1.41
N TRP A 76 -1.73 -5.00 -0.94
CA TRP A 76 -0.49 -4.85 -1.71
C TRP A 76 -0.11 -6.11 -2.51
N ASP A 77 -0.63 -7.28 -2.18
CA ASP A 77 -0.59 -8.45 -3.08
C ASP A 77 -1.24 -8.14 -4.43
N ILE A 78 -2.32 -7.34 -4.43
CA ILE A 78 -2.97 -6.86 -5.67
C ILE A 78 -2.01 -5.97 -6.48
N TYR A 79 -1.11 -5.25 -5.82
CA TYR A 79 -0.10 -4.37 -6.42
C TYR A 79 1.04 -5.20 -7.05
N PHE A 80 1.64 -6.15 -6.33
CA PHE A 80 2.78 -6.93 -6.80
C PHE A 80 2.42 -8.05 -7.78
N ALA A 81 1.20 -8.60 -7.70
CA ALA A 81 0.73 -9.60 -8.65
C ALA A 81 0.52 -9.03 -10.08
N GLN A 82 0.31 -7.72 -10.21
CA GLN A 82 0.16 -7.05 -11.50
C GLN A 82 1.49 -6.67 -12.14
N THR A 83 2.50 -6.30 -11.35
CA THR A 83 3.85 -6.00 -11.84
C THR A 83 4.61 -7.24 -12.28
N ASN A 84 4.33 -8.42 -11.72
CA ASN A 84 4.94 -9.71 -12.12
C ASN A 84 4.30 -10.37 -13.36
N LYS A 85 3.32 -9.72 -14.00
CA LYS A 85 2.72 -10.18 -15.27
C LYS A 85 3.16 -9.38 -16.50
N ALA A 86 4.11 -8.46 -16.33
CA ALA A 86 4.68 -7.64 -17.40
C ALA A 86 5.97 -8.25 -17.95
#